data_AF-A0A979GQ32-F1
#
_entry.id   AF-A0A979GQ32-F1
#
_cell.length_a   1.000
_cell.length_b   1.000
_cell.length_c   1.000
_cell.angle_alpha   90.00
_cell.angle_beta   90.00
_cell.angle_gamma   90.00
#
_symmetry.space_group_name_H-M   'P 1'
#
loop_
_entity.id
_entity.type
_entity.pdbx_description
1 polymer ?
#
loop_
_entity_poly.entity_id
_entity_poly.type
_entity_poly.pdbx_seq_one_letter_code
_entity_poly.pdbx_strand_id
1 'polypeptide(L)'
;MTQHQQQAAREVIILSTLTLLLFGVILFTGNRFPYLPLLLSICVWCAMVLMYRHKGLVQLSYEKNVRQNTVFPVPALVLVAQIYLITSINFHLISSLYVWMAAILIGLLQVPLFLLCIRHEVKSRQTYTFSVFLLLLTFLGNGYLFMTIMNKMLDKGTPVYYETAVTGKETKTRKGRTREYYIWLNGWAEQPKRERVQVPQPFFEKYASPEKVGILYHPGAFGIPWFEVVDRR
;
A
#
# COMPACT_ATOMS: atom_id res chain seq x y z
N MET A 1 -6.27 -31.39 22.18
CA MET A 1 -5.50 -30.42 21.36
C MET A 1 -4.03 -30.75 21.56
N THR A 2 -3.28 -31.07 20.51
CA THR A 2 -1.86 -31.42 20.67
C THR A 2 -1.05 -30.18 21.05
N GLN A 3 0.07 -30.34 21.77
CA GLN A 3 0.95 -29.22 22.17
C GLN A 3 1.35 -28.35 20.96
N HIS A 4 1.57 -28.98 19.81
CA HIS A 4 1.86 -28.30 18.54
C HIS A 4 0.70 -27.43 18.03
N GLN A 5 -0.56 -27.87 18.18
CA GLN A 5 -1.74 -27.07 17.82
C GLN A 5 -1.91 -25.84 18.70
N GLN A 6 -1.62 -25.96 20.01
CA GLN A 6 -1.66 -24.84 20.95
C GLN A 6 -0.58 -23.80 20.63
N GLN A 7 0.62 -24.25 20.26
CA GLN A 7 1.70 -23.36 19.84
C GLN A 7 1.36 -22.60 18.56
N ALA A 8 0.84 -23.29 17.53
CA ALA A 8 0.41 -22.66 16.29
C ALA A 8 -0.66 -21.58 16.53
N ALA A 9 -1.65 -21.89 17.38
CA ALA A 9 -2.71 -20.94 17.74
C ALA A 9 -2.17 -19.69 18.42
N ARG A 10 -1.27 -19.87 19.40
CA ARG A 10 -0.64 -18.76 20.11
C ARG A 10 0.14 -17.85 19.16
N GLU A 11 0.94 -18.41 18.27
CA GLU A 11 1.76 -17.63 17.32
C GLU A 11 0.90 -16.85 16.33
N VAL A 12 -0.18 -17.45 15.80
CA VAL A 12 -1.12 -16.74 14.91
C VAL A 12 -1.84 -15.62 15.65
N ILE A 13 -2.34 -15.87 16.86
CA ILE A 13 -3.01 -14.83 17.66
C ILE A 13 -2.06 -13.67 17.92
N ILE A 14 -0.81 -13.94 18.31
CA ILE A 14 0.20 -12.90 18.54
C ILE A 14 0.42 -12.07 17.27
N LEU A 15 0.62 -12.72 16.12
CA LEU A 15 0.84 -12.01 14.86
C LEU A 15 -0.37 -11.18 14.43
N SER A 16 -1.58 -11.73 14.52
CA SER A 16 -2.81 -11.03 14.16
C SER A 16 -3.08 -9.85 15.09
N THR A 17 -2.90 -10.02 16.40
CA THR A 17 -3.04 -8.93 17.38
C THR A 17 -2.00 -7.84 17.13
N LEU A 18 -0.74 -8.21 16.89
CA LEU A 18 0.32 -7.24 16.56
C LEU A 18 0.00 -6.47 15.28
N THR A 19 -0.45 -7.16 14.23
CA THR A 19 -0.85 -6.56 12.95
C THR A 19 -1.99 -5.57 13.16
N LEU A 20 -3.00 -5.94 13.96
CA LEU A 20 -4.15 -5.09 14.26
C LEU A 20 -3.75 -3.85 15.07
N LEU A 21 -2.86 -4.01 16.05
CA LEU A 21 -2.32 -2.90 16.83
C LEU A 21 -1.54 -1.93 15.94
N LEU A 22 -0.62 -2.42 15.11
CA LEU A 22 0.14 -1.59 14.16
C LEU A 22 -0.79 -0.86 13.17
N PHE A 23 -1.79 -1.56 12.65
CA PHE A 23 -2.83 -0.97 11.79
C PHE A 23 -3.57 0.16 12.52
N GLY A 24 -4.04 -0.08 13.75
CA GLY A 24 -4.71 0.93 14.57
C GLY A 24 -3.84 2.15 14.80
N VAL A 25 -2.57 1.95 15.20
CA VAL A 25 -1.62 3.06 15.39
C VAL A 25 -1.46 3.88 14.10
N ILE A 26 -1.29 3.23 12.95
CA ILE A 26 -1.19 3.92 11.65
C ILE A 26 -2.43 4.78 11.36
N LEU A 27 -3.63 4.30 11.67
CA LEU A 27 -4.86 5.08 11.48
C LEU A 27 -4.92 6.32 12.37
N PHE A 28 -4.42 6.24 13.61
CA PHE A 28 -4.43 7.38 14.54
C PHE A 28 -3.28 8.36 14.31
N THR A 29 -2.10 7.87 13.93
CA THR A 29 -0.89 8.69 13.82
C THR A 29 -0.62 9.16 12.39
N GLY A 30 -1.24 8.53 11.39
CA GLY A 30 -0.94 8.75 9.99
C GLY A 30 0.55 8.51 9.70
N ASN A 31 1.16 9.39 8.93
CA ASN A 31 2.57 9.30 8.51
C ASN A 31 3.57 9.90 9.53
N ARG A 32 3.18 10.12 10.79
CA ARG A 32 4.09 10.70 11.82
C ARG A 32 5.29 9.79 12.14
N PHE A 33 5.10 8.47 12.05
CA PHE A 33 6.14 7.49 12.33
C PHE A 33 6.52 6.75 11.05
N PRO A 34 7.62 7.14 10.39
CA PRO A 34 7.95 6.65 9.04
C PRO A 34 8.18 5.15 8.97
N TYR A 35 8.64 4.52 10.07
CA TYR A 35 9.00 3.09 10.08
C TYR A 35 7.83 2.13 10.37
N LEU A 36 6.66 2.63 10.81
CA LEU A 36 5.50 1.76 11.08
C LEU A 36 5.00 0.97 9.86
N PRO A 37 4.92 1.54 8.64
CA PRO A 37 4.49 0.81 7.45
C PRO A 37 5.47 -0.31 7.08
N LEU A 38 6.77 -0.11 7.34
CA LEU A 38 7.79 -1.15 7.14
C LEU A 38 7.56 -2.31 8.12
N LEU A 39 7.38 -2.02 9.41
CA LEU A 39 7.07 -3.04 10.42
C LEU A 39 5.79 -3.81 10.10
N LEU A 40 4.74 -3.12 9.67
CA LEU A 40 3.49 -3.75 9.26
C LEU A 40 3.69 -4.67 8.04
N SER A 41 4.51 -4.26 7.07
CA SER A 41 4.79 -5.06 5.87
C SER A 41 5.57 -6.34 6.20
N ILE A 42 6.41 -6.32 7.24
CA ILE A 42 7.10 -7.52 7.75
C ILE A 42 6.11 -8.57 8.26
N CYS A 43 4.95 -8.15 8.81
CA CYS A 43 3.93 -9.09 9.28
C CYS A 43 3.40 -10.02 8.16
N VAL A 44 3.39 -9.57 6.90
CA VAL A 44 3.03 -10.41 5.74
C VAL A 44 4.01 -11.57 5.58
N TRP A 45 5.31 -11.29 5.68
CA TRP A 45 6.35 -12.31 5.62
C TRP A 45 6.29 -13.27 6.81
N CYS A 46 6.08 -12.75 8.03
CA CYS A 46 5.87 -13.58 9.21
C CYS A 46 4.66 -14.50 9.06
N ALA A 47 3.56 -14.04 8.47
CA ALA A 47 2.39 -14.87 8.22
C ALA A 47 2.73 -16.06 7.31
N MET A 48 3.51 -15.84 6.25
CA MET A 48 3.95 -16.90 5.35
C MET A 48 4.87 -17.91 6.05
N VAL A 49 5.80 -17.44 6.87
CA VAL A 49 6.69 -18.31 7.66
C VAL A 49 5.88 -19.18 8.63
N LEU A 50 4.87 -18.63 9.30
CA LEU A 50 3.98 -19.39 10.19
C LEU A 50 3.19 -20.45 9.42
N MET A 51 2.67 -20.12 8.23
CA MET A 51 1.97 -21.09 7.38
C MET A 51 2.90 -22.24 6.95
N TYR A 52 4.12 -21.91 6.52
CA TYR A 52 5.11 -22.92 6.13
C TYR A 52 5.51 -23.83 7.29
N ARG A 53 5.69 -23.26 8.49
CA ARG A 53 6.12 -23.99 9.69
C ARG A 53 5.04 -24.93 10.22
N HIS A 54 3.79 -24.48 10.24
CA HIS A 54 2.68 -25.22 10.87
C HIS A 54 1.84 -26.05 9.88
N LYS A 55 2.29 -26.18 8.62
CA LYS A 55 1.81 -27.08 7.55
C LYS A 55 0.39 -27.64 7.75
N GLY A 56 -0.63 -26.88 7.36
CA GLY A 56 -2.03 -27.33 7.39
C GLY A 56 -2.81 -27.06 8.69
N LEU A 57 -2.12 -26.64 9.78
CA LEU A 57 -2.77 -26.17 11.02
C LEU A 57 -3.19 -24.69 10.96
N VAL A 58 -2.61 -23.94 10.03
CA VAL A 58 -2.85 -22.51 9.83
C VAL A 58 -3.48 -22.34 8.46
N GLN A 59 -4.81 -22.34 8.42
CA GLN A 59 -5.56 -22.42 7.18
C GLN A 59 -5.97 -21.06 6.63
N LEU A 60 -6.08 -20.99 5.31
CA LEU A 60 -6.60 -19.80 4.60
C LEU A 60 -8.11 -19.65 4.63
N SER A 61 -8.82 -20.77 4.73
CA SER A 61 -10.27 -20.81 4.67
C SER A 61 -10.84 -20.86 6.08
N TYR A 62 -11.87 -20.06 6.32
CA TYR A 62 -12.66 -20.14 7.54
C TYR A 62 -13.67 -21.30 7.39
N GLU A 63 -13.35 -22.51 7.85
CA GLU A 63 -14.37 -23.54 8.04
C GLU A 63 -15.18 -23.23 9.32
N LYS A 64 -16.47 -22.94 9.16
CA LYS A 64 -17.39 -22.46 10.22
C LYS A 64 -17.46 -23.36 11.47
N ASN A 65 -17.00 -24.61 11.39
CA ASN A 65 -17.13 -25.65 12.43
C ASN A 65 -15.84 -25.97 13.19
N VAL A 66 -14.70 -25.33 12.89
CA VAL A 66 -13.45 -25.57 13.63
C VAL A 66 -12.83 -24.22 13.99
N ARG A 67 -12.41 -24.04 15.25
CA ARG A 67 -11.52 -22.92 15.66
C ARG A 67 -10.19 -23.08 14.93
N GLN A 68 -10.14 -22.65 13.67
CA GLN A 68 -8.94 -22.68 12.85
C GLN A 68 -8.25 -21.33 12.94
N ASN A 69 -6.92 -21.38 13.06
CA ASN A 69 -6.09 -20.19 13.13
C ASN A 69 -5.85 -19.70 11.71
N THR A 70 -6.50 -18.60 11.33
CA THR A 70 -6.39 -18.06 9.97
C THR A 70 -5.54 -16.79 9.97
N VAL A 71 -4.50 -16.79 9.12
CA VAL A 71 -3.62 -15.61 8.91
C VAL A 71 -4.07 -14.75 7.72
N PHE A 72 -5.11 -15.15 6.98
CA PHE A 72 -5.63 -14.45 5.81
C PHE A 72 -5.92 -12.94 6.01
N PRO A 73 -6.41 -12.48 7.19
CA PRO A 73 -6.61 -11.05 7.41
C PRO A 73 -5.33 -10.22 7.35
N VAL A 74 -4.15 -10.81 7.61
CA VAL A 74 -2.90 -10.06 7.75
C VAL A 74 -2.54 -9.32 6.44
N PRO A 75 -2.34 -9.99 5.27
CA PRO A 75 -2.04 -9.28 4.03
C PRO A 75 -3.09 -8.25 3.59
N ALA A 76 -4.37 -8.51 3.91
CA ALA A 76 -5.47 -7.59 3.60
C ALA A 76 -5.42 -6.33 4.48
N LEU A 77 -5.19 -6.48 5.79
CA LEU A 77 -5.02 -5.35 6.71
C LEU A 77 -3.81 -4.50 6.34
N VAL A 78 -2.68 -5.14 5.97
CA VAL A 78 -1.49 -4.42 5.51
C VAL A 78 -1.81 -3.59 4.26
N LEU A 79 -2.46 -4.20 3.27
CA LEU A 79 -2.87 -3.53 2.04
C LEU A 79 -3.73 -2.29 2.34
N VAL A 80 -4.76 -2.44 3.19
CA VAL A 80 -5.67 -1.33 3.55
C VAL A 80 -4.91 -0.21 4.27
N ALA A 81 -3.99 -0.53 5.18
CA ALA A 81 -3.18 0.48 5.87
C ALA A 81 -2.31 1.28 4.90
N GLN A 82 -1.68 0.59 3.95
CA GLN A 82 -0.82 1.22 2.96
C GLN A 82 -1.61 2.10 1.98
N ILE A 83 -2.82 1.69 1.58
CA ILE A 83 -3.73 2.53 0.78
C ILE A 83 -4.09 3.79 1.55
N TYR A 84 -4.45 3.66 2.84
CA TYR A 84 -4.75 4.80 3.69
C TYR A 84 -3.57 5.79 3.75
N LEU A 85 -2.35 5.29 3.96
CA LEU A 85 -1.15 6.13 4.02
C LEU A 85 -0.93 6.89 2.71
N ILE A 86 -0.93 6.22 1.56
CA ILE A 86 -0.67 6.88 0.27
C ILE A 86 -1.76 7.89 -0.07
N THR A 87 -3.04 7.57 0.20
CA THR A 87 -4.16 8.49 -0.08
C THR A 87 -4.21 9.69 0.86
N SER A 88 -3.62 9.58 2.05
CA SER A 88 -3.56 10.68 3.04
C SER A 88 -2.45 11.70 2.78
N ILE A 89 -1.55 11.43 1.82
CA ILE A 89 -0.35 12.25 1.57
C ILE A 89 -0.47 12.91 0.20
N ASN A 90 -0.06 14.18 0.10
CA ASN A 90 0.08 14.90 -1.17
C ASN A 90 1.31 14.37 -1.92
N PHE A 91 1.17 13.24 -2.60
CA PHE A 91 2.26 12.51 -3.24
C PHE A 91 1.85 12.02 -4.63
N HIS A 92 2.65 12.38 -5.63
CA HIS A 92 2.39 12.03 -7.03
C HIS A 92 3.64 11.39 -7.65
N LEU A 93 3.50 10.15 -8.15
CA LEU A 93 4.56 9.49 -8.93
C LEU A 93 4.59 10.06 -10.33
N ILE A 94 5.78 10.36 -10.85
CA ILE A 94 5.95 10.76 -12.26
C ILE A 94 5.79 9.56 -13.18
N SER A 95 6.31 8.40 -12.78
CA SER A 95 6.16 7.15 -13.50
C SER A 95 5.96 5.99 -12.52
N SER A 96 4.88 5.24 -12.72
CA SER A 96 4.60 4.02 -11.96
C SER A 96 5.30 2.79 -12.51
N LEU A 97 6.03 2.88 -13.64
CA LEU A 97 6.61 1.71 -14.31
C LEU A 97 7.58 0.95 -13.40
N TYR A 98 8.53 1.66 -12.80
CA TYR A 98 9.52 1.05 -11.91
C TYR A 98 8.88 0.50 -10.63
N VAL A 99 7.82 1.14 -10.13
CA VAL A 99 7.03 0.63 -9.00
C VAL A 99 6.36 -0.69 -9.37
N TRP A 100 5.77 -0.78 -10.57
CA TRP A 100 5.17 -2.03 -11.07
C TRP A 100 6.19 -3.13 -11.28
N MET A 101 7.38 -2.82 -11.83
CA MET A 101 8.46 -3.79 -11.97
C MET A 101 8.88 -4.37 -10.62
N ALA A 102 9.07 -3.51 -9.60
CA ALA A 102 9.37 -3.95 -8.25
C ALA A 102 8.23 -4.76 -7.61
N ALA A 103 6.97 -4.34 -7.82
CA ALA A 103 5.79 -5.06 -7.33
C ALA A 103 5.69 -6.46 -7.92
N ILE A 104 5.95 -6.60 -9.22
CA ILE A 104 5.99 -7.89 -9.91
C ILE A 104 7.10 -8.76 -9.34
N LEU A 105 8.30 -8.21 -9.11
CA LEU A 105 9.41 -8.94 -8.52
C LEU A 105 9.09 -9.46 -7.12
N ILE A 106 8.50 -8.62 -6.26
CA ILE A 106 8.03 -9.01 -4.92
C ILE A 106 6.95 -10.09 -5.02
N GLY A 107 5.99 -9.93 -5.94
CA GLY A 107 4.94 -10.91 -6.20
C GLY A 107 5.50 -12.26 -6.67
N LEU A 108 6.51 -12.26 -7.54
CA LEU A 108 7.19 -13.46 -8.01
C LEU A 108 7.94 -14.21 -6.89
N LEU A 109 8.35 -13.53 -5.83
CA LEU A 109 8.93 -14.16 -4.64
C LEU A 109 7.83 -14.70 -3.71
N GLN A 110 6.78 -13.92 -3.48
CA GLN A 110 5.72 -14.27 -2.54
C GLN A 110 4.80 -15.39 -3.06
N VAL A 111 4.44 -15.38 -4.33
CA VAL A 111 3.49 -16.36 -4.88
C VAL A 111 4.01 -17.81 -4.78
N PRO A 112 5.24 -18.17 -5.19
CA PRO A 112 5.74 -19.54 -5.04
C PRO A 112 5.83 -19.98 -3.58
N LEU A 113 6.33 -19.12 -2.69
CA LEU A 113 6.37 -19.39 -1.25
C LEU A 113 4.98 -19.69 -0.69
N PHE A 114 4.00 -18.93 -1.16
CA PHE A 114 2.61 -19.15 -0.80
C PHE A 114 2.06 -20.48 -1.36
N LEU A 115 2.33 -20.79 -2.63
CA LEU A 115 1.91 -22.05 -3.25
C LEU A 115 2.46 -23.27 -2.49
N LEU A 116 3.69 -23.18 -1.98
CA LEU A 116 4.27 -24.22 -1.11
C LEU A 116 3.49 -24.39 0.20
N CYS A 117 2.95 -23.30 0.76
CA CYS A 117 2.19 -23.35 2.00
C CYS A 117 0.81 -23.98 1.83
N ILE A 118 0.15 -23.78 0.69
CA ILE A 118 -1.27 -24.17 0.49
C ILE A 118 -1.48 -25.52 -0.17
N ARG A 119 -0.41 -26.13 -0.69
CA ARG A 119 -0.48 -27.37 -1.47
C ARG A 119 -1.25 -28.50 -0.77
N HIS A 120 -1.29 -28.48 0.56
CA HIS A 120 -1.94 -29.51 1.39
C HIS A 120 -3.35 -29.13 1.89
N GLU A 121 -3.80 -27.89 1.70
CA GLU A 121 -5.05 -27.40 2.33
C GLU A 121 -6.25 -27.41 1.39
N VAL A 122 -6.04 -27.28 0.07
CA VAL A 122 -7.15 -27.00 -0.83
C VAL A 122 -7.72 -28.28 -1.45
N LYS A 123 -8.96 -28.60 -1.05
CA LYS A 123 -9.68 -29.81 -1.49
C LYS A 123 -10.32 -29.68 -2.88
N SER A 124 -10.56 -28.46 -3.38
CA SER A 124 -11.22 -28.20 -4.67
C SER A 124 -10.39 -27.32 -5.60
N ARG A 125 -10.31 -27.70 -6.87
CA ARG A 125 -9.60 -26.95 -7.92
C ARG A 125 -10.15 -25.52 -8.10
N GLN A 126 -11.45 -25.32 -7.92
CA GLN A 126 -12.07 -24.00 -8.07
C GLN A 126 -11.66 -23.06 -6.92
N THR A 127 -11.73 -23.54 -5.68
CA THR A 127 -11.29 -22.80 -4.50
C THR A 127 -9.80 -22.47 -4.59
N TYR A 128 -9.00 -23.42 -5.08
CA TYR A 128 -7.56 -23.24 -5.27
C TYR A 128 -7.26 -22.08 -6.23
N THR A 129 -7.83 -22.13 -7.43
CA THR A 129 -7.63 -21.08 -8.44
C THR A 129 -8.08 -19.71 -7.93
N PHE A 130 -9.23 -19.64 -7.23
CA PHE A 130 -9.73 -18.38 -6.69
C PHE A 130 -8.83 -17.82 -5.58
N SER A 131 -8.39 -18.65 -4.62
CA SER A 131 -7.46 -18.24 -3.56
C SER A 131 -6.12 -17.77 -4.12
N VAL A 132 -5.56 -18.48 -5.10
CA VAL A 132 -4.32 -18.08 -5.78
C VAL A 132 -4.49 -16.74 -6.49
N PHE A 133 -5.61 -16.54 -7.18
CA PHE A 133 -5.89 -15.27 -7.87
C PHE A 133 -6.02 -14.10 -6.89
N LEU A 134 -6.81 -14.23 -5.82
CA LEU A 134 -6.97 -13.17 -4.82
C LEU A 134 -5.66 -12.80 -4.13
N LEU A 135 -4.80 -13.77 -3.87
CA LEU A 135 -3.52 -13.52 -3.24
C LEU A 135 -2.49 -12.95 -4.19
N LEU A 136 -2.50 -13.35 -5.46
CA LEU A 136 -1.70 -12.68 -6.48
C LEU A 136 -2.03 -11.18 -6.52
N LEU A 137 -3.33 -10.83 -6.55
CA LEU A 137 -3.75 -9.43 -6.51
C LEU A 137 -3.32 -8.72 -5.22
N THR A 138 -3.45 -9.40 -4.07
CA THR A 138 -3.08 -8.84 -2.77
C THR A 138 -1.58 -8.62 -2.66
N PHE A 139 -0.74 -9.55 -3.13
CA PHE A 139 0.72 -9.45 -3.11
C PHE A 139 1.25 -8.43 -4.10
N LEU A 140 0.68 -8.34 -5.31
CA LEU A 140 1.01 -7.27 -6.25
C LEU A 140 0.64 -5.89 -5.67
N GLY A 141 -0.54 -5.77 -5.07
CA GLY A 141 -0.96 -4.54 -4.39
C GLY A 141 -0.02 -4.16 -3.24
N ASN A 142 0.29 -5.11 -2.35
CA ASN A 142 1.23 -4.89 -1.24
C ASN A 142 2.62 -4.51 -1.76
N GLY A 143 3.14 -5.19 -2.79
CA GLY A 143 4.43 -4.88 -3.40
C GLY A 143 4.47 -3.48 -4.00
N TYR A 144 3.42 -3.07 -4.71
CA TYR A 144 3.31 -1.73 -5.30
C TYR A 144 3.31 -0.64 -4.23
N LEU A 145 2.45 -0.78 -3.22
CA LEU A 145 2.32 0.24 -2.18
C LEU A 145 3.53 0.26 -1.25
N PHE A 146 4.07 -0.90 -0.89
CA PHE A 146 5.33 -1.00 -0.14
C PHE A 146 6.45 -0.26 -0.87
N MET A 147 6.64 -0.52 -2.16
CA MET A 147 7.68 0.12 -2.93
C MET A 147 7.48 1.64 -3.02
N THR A 148 6.24 2.08 -3.21
CA THR A 148 5.90 3.51 -3.23
C THR A 148 6.23 4.20 -1.90
N ILE A 149 5.83 3.60 -0.78
CA ILE A 149 6.07 4.15 0.56
C ILE A 149 7.57 4.16 0.88
N MET A 150 8.28 3.06 0.62
CA MET A 150 9.72 2.98 0.86
C MET A 150 10.50 3.96 -0.01
N ASN A 151 10.08 4.16 -1.26
CA ASN A 151 10.72 5.12 -2.16
C ASN A 151 10.66 6.54 -1.61
N LYS A 152 9.51 6.95 -1.04
CA LYS A 152 9.38 8.23 -0.36
C LYS A 152 10.16 8.27 0.95
N MET A 153 9.99 7.24 1.79
CA MET A 153 10.53 7.20 3.16
C MET A 153 12.05 7.23 3.18
N LEU A 154 12.70 6.55 2.24
CA LEU A 154 14.15 6.46 2.15
C LEU A 154 14.75 7.57 1.29
N ASP A 155 13.92 8.47 0.75
CA ASP A 155 14.39 9.55 -0.10
C ASP A 155 15.07 10.62 0.74
N LYS A 156 16.40 10.68 0.63
CA LYS A 156 17.23 11.71 1.28
C LYS A 156 17.70 12.77 0.29
N GLY A 157 17.22 12.73 -0.95
CA GLY A 157 17.57 13.70 -1.97
C GLY A 157 17.01 15.08 -1.64
N THR A 158 17.79 16.11 -1.93
CA THR A 158 17.32 17.50 -1.82
C THR A 158 16.28 17.75 -2.91
N PRO A 159 15.06 18.22 -2.57
CA PRO A 159 14.05 18.49 -3.57
C PRO A 159 14.43 19.66 -4.46
N VAL A 160 14.10 19.56 -5.74
CA VAL A 160 14.23 20.65 -6.72
C VAL A 160 12.90 21.39 -6.81
N TYR A 161 12.93 22.71 -6.65
CA TYR A 161 11.74 23.54 -6.71
C TYR A 161 11.45 24.01 -8.14
N TYR A 162 10.22 23.84 -8.58
CA TYR A 162 9.70 24.41 -9.82
C TYR A 162 8.45 25.24 -9.55
N GLU A 163 8.14 26.18 -10.44
CA GLU A 163 6.86 26.87 -10.46
C GLU A 163 6.04 26.41 -11.66
N THR A 164 4.74 26.18 -11.46
CA THR A 164 3.79 25.97 -12.56
C THR A 164 2.50 26.74 -12.31
N ALA A 165 1.69 26.90 -13.36
CA ALA A 165 0.39 27.55 -13.29
C ALA A 165 -0.73 26.51 -13.14
N VAL A 166 -1.70 26.80 -12.28
CA VAL A 166 -2.99 26.13 -12.24
C VAL A 166 -3.80 26.59 -13.45
N THR A 167 -4.19 25.65 -14.30
CA THR A 167 -4.91 25.90 -15.56
C THR A 167 -6.38 25.51 -15.50
N GLY A 168 -6.82 24.94 -14.38
CA GLY A 168 -8.18 24.46 -14.21
C GLY A 168 -8.37 23.68 -12.92
N LYS A 169 -9.63 23.49 -12.55
CA LYS A 169 -10.05 22.80 -11.32
C LYS A 169 -11.20 21.85 -11.66
N GLU A 170 -11.17 20.65 -11.12
CA GLU A 170 -12.20 19.64 -11.32
C GLU A 170 -12.58 19.06 -9.95
N THR A 171 -13.87 18.84 -9.74
CA THR A 171 -14.38 18.16 -8.54
C THR A 171 -15.10 16.91 -8.98
N LYS A 172 -14.76 15.77 -8.37
CA LYS A 172 -15.50 14.53 -8.58
C LYS A 172 -16.33 14.22 -7.35
N THR A 173 -17.65 14.19 -7.55
CA THR A 173 -18.60 13.75 -6.53
C THR A 173 -19.29 12.49 -7.03
N ARG A 174 -19.16 11.39 -6.28
CA ARG A 174 -19.89 10.15 -6.52
C ARG A 174 -20.89 9.95 -5.40
N LYS A 175 -22.12 9.52 -5.74
CA LYS A 175 -23.19 9.28 -4.75
C LYS A 175 -22.68 8.38 -3.62
N GLY A 176 -22.74 8.86 -2.38
CA GLY A 176 -22.29 8.14 -1.19
C GLY A 176 -20.78 8.10 -0.94
N ARG A 177 -19.97 8.92 -1.64
CA ARG A 177 -18.52 9.04 -1.39
C ARG A 177 -18.10 10.48 -1.08
N THR A 178 -16.97 10.60 -0.40
CA THR A 178 -16.29 11.88 -0.18
C THR A 178 -15.96 12.55 -1.51
N ARG A 179 -16.09 13.87 -1.54
CA ARG A 179 -15.76 14.70 -2.70
C ARG A 179 -14.24 14.70 -2.92
N GLU A 180 -13.81 14.44 -4.14
CA GLU A 180 -12.41 14.47 -4.55
C GLU A 180 -12.11 15.77 -5.31
N TYR A 181 -10.96 16.36 -5.03
CA TYR A 181 -10.56 17.67 -5.54
C TYR A 181 -9.31 17.53 -6.41
N TYR A 182 -9.40 18.01 -7.64
CA TYR A 182 -8.33 17.92 -8.63
C TYR A 182 -7.99 19.30 -9.19
N ILE A 183 -6.70 19.55 -9.41
CA ILE A 183 -6.23 20.72 -10.15
C ILE A 183 -5.50 20.26 -11.40
N TRP A 184 -5.54 21.09 -12.44
CA TRP A 184 -4.79 20.89 -13.67
C TRP A 184 -3.56 21.78 -13.66
N LEU A 185 -2.38 21.18 -13.71
CA LEU A 185 -1.11 21.89 -13.74
C LEU A 185 -0.63 22.04 -15.18
N ASN A 186 -0.06 23.20 -15.50
CA ASN A 186 0.67 23.35 -16.75
C ASN A 186 1.96 22.52 -16.74
N GLY A 187 2.52 22.28 -17.92
CA GLY A 187 3.79 21.57 -18.06
C GLY A 187 4.94 22.29 -17.35
N TRP A 188 5.87 21.52 -16.79
CA TRP A 188 7.09 21.96 -16.14
C TRP A 188 8.26 21.05 -16.55
N ALA A 189 9.49 21.33 -16.09
CA ALA A 189 10.71 20.71 -16.64
C ALA A 189 10.66 19.17 -16.74
N GLU A 190 10.23 18.50 -15.66
CA GLU A 190 10.20 17.03 -15.58
C GLU A 190 8.89 16.42 -16.12
N GLN A 191 7.84 17.23 -16.24
CA GLN A 191 6.58 16.85 -16.88
C GLN A 191 6.10 17.95 -17.82
N PRO A 192 6.53 17.95 -19.09
CA PRO A 192 6.23 19.03 -20.03
C PRO A 192 4.76 19.05 -20.49
N LYS A 193 4.01 17.98 -20.20
CA LYS A 193 2.59 17.86 -20.53
C LYS A 193 1.74 18.35 -19.37
N ARG A 194 0.57 18.90 -19.69
CA ARG A 194 -0.46 19.24 -18.71
C ARG A 194 -0.89 17.98 -17.95
N GLU A 195 -0.91 18.06 -16.62
CA GLU A 195 -1.25 16.93 -15.75
C GLU A 195 -2.41 17.28 -14.80
N ARG A 196 -3.24 16.28 -14.49
CA ARG A 196 -4.27 16.39 -13.45
C ARG A 196 -3.78 15.73 -12.17
N VAL A 197 -3.75 16.48 -11.08
CA VAL A 197 -3.31 15.98 -9.77
C VAL A 197 -4.42 16.14 -8.74
N GLN A 198 -4.52 15.18 -7.82
CA GLN A 198 -5.45 15.24 -6.69
C GLN A 198 -4.81 16.04 -5.56
N VAL A 199 -5.53 17.00 -4.99
CA VAL A 199 -5.02 17.83 -3.89
C VAL A 199 -5.99 17.83 -2.70
N PRO A 200 -5.50 18.14 -1.49
CA PRO A 200 -6.38 18.35 -0.33
C PRO A 200 -7.38 19.48 -0.57
N GLN A 201 -8.58 19.38 0.00
CA GLN A 201 -9.62 20.41 -0.10
C GLN A 201 -9.12 21.82 0.25
N PRO A 202 -8.36 22.05 1.35
CA PRO A 202 -7.88 23.39 1.68
C PRO A 202 -6.96 23.97 0.59
N PHE A 203 -6.13 23.12 -0.03
CA PHE A 203 -5.26 23.53 -1.13
C PHE A 203 -6.09 23.86 -2.38
N PHE A 204 -7.09 23.03 -2.69
CA PHE A 204 -8.00 23.27 -3.78
C PHE A 204 -8.73 24.60 -3.61
N GLU A 205 -9.29 24.90 -2.44
CA GLU A 205 -10.06 26.12 -2.20
C GLU A 205 -9.20 27.38 -2.28
N LYS A 206 -7.94 27.30 -1.84
CA LYS A 206 -6.99 28.41 -1.82
C LYS A 206 -6.63 28.93 -3.21
N TYR A 207 -6.39 28.04 -4.18
CA TYR A 207 -5.83 28.43 -5.48
C TYR A 207 -6.88 28.58 -6.57
N ALA A 208 -6.85 29.70 -7.29
CA ALA A 208 -7.67 29.97 -8.48
C ALA A 208 -6.88 29.72 -9.78
N SER A 209 -7.56 29.59 -10.91
CA SER A 209 -6.91 29.60 -12.23
C SER A 209 -6.94 31.04 -12.77
N PRO A 210 -5.82 31.67 -13.22
CA PRO A 210 -4.50 31.09 -13.46
C PRO A 210 -3.42 31.45 -12.40
N GLU A 211 -3.54 30.99 -11.16
CA GLU A 211 -2.51 31.22 -10.13
C GLU A 211 -1.34 30.24 -10.25
N LYS A 212 -0.17 30.66 -9.73
CA LYS A 212 1.03 29.83 -9.68
C LYS A 212 1.14 29.06 -8.37
N VAL A 213 1.62 27.82 -8.47
CA VAL A 213 1.92 26.93 -7.34
C VAL A 213 3.35 26.43 -7.44
N GLY A 214 3.91 26.01 -6.30
CA GLY A 214 5.22 25.37 -6.24
C GLY A 214 5.12 23.87 -6.46
N ILE A 215 6.14 23.29 -7.07
CA ILE A 215 6.35 21.85 -7.15
C ILE A 215 7.67 21.53 -6.47
N LEU A 216 7.63 20.61 -5.50
CA LEU A 216 8.83 19.97 -4.96
C LEU A 216 9.03 18.65 -5.69
N TYR A 217 10.00 18.61 -6.59
CA TYR A 217 10.43 17.40 -7.27
C TYR A 217 11.44 16.64 -6.43
N HIS A 218 11.23 15.34 -6.31
CA HIS A 218 12.08 14.43 -5.58
C HIS A 218 12.55 13.30 -6.50
N PRO A 219 13.85 12.98 -6.52
CA PRO A 219 14.38 11.90 -7.36
C PRO A 219 13.92 10.50 -6.92
N GLY A 220 13.53 10.32 -5.65
CA GLY A 220 13.16 9.02 -5.08
C GLY A 220 14.36 8.20 -4.63
N ALA A 221 14.22 7.50 -3.51
CA ALA A 221 15.29 6.65 -2.97
C ALA A 221 15.77 5.56 -3.93
N PHE A 222 14.85 5.06 -4.77
CA PHE A 222 15.11 3.99 -5.72
C PHE A 222 15.15 4.50 -7.16
N GLY A 223 15.39 5.81 -7.36
CA GLY A 223 15.33 6.44 -8.68
C GLY A 223 13.93 6.41 -9.27
N ILE A 224 12.89 6.47 -8.43
CA ILE A 224 11.50 6.57 -8.84
C ILE A 224 11.03 7.98 -8.50
N PRO A 225 11.03 8.91 -9.47
CA PRO A 225 10.72 10.30 -9.18
C PRO A 225 9.27 10.50 -8.76
N TRP A 226 9.10 11.43 -7.83
CA TRP A 226 7.80 11.83 -7.30
C TRP A 226 7.80 13.32 -7.00
N PHE A 227 6.62 13.91 -6.83
CA PHE A 227 6.50 15.31 -6.51
C PHE A 227 5.35 15.62 -5.56
N GLU A 228 5.45 16.76 -4.90
CA GLU A 228 4.39 17.36 -4.09
C GLU A 228 4.04 18.73 -4.65
N VAL A 229 2.76 19.08 -4.62
CA VAL A 229 2.30 20.44 -4.91
C VAL A 229 2.31 21.24 -3.62
N VAL A 230 3.04 22.34 -3.58
CA VAL A 230 3.19 23.19 -2.39
C VAL A 230 2.77 24.62 -2.68
N ASP A 231 2.61 25.39 -1.61
CA ASP A 231 2.45 26.82 -1.72
C ASP A 231 3.67 27.44 -2.42
N ARG A 232 3.42 28.46 -3.24
CA ARG A 232 4.48 29.24 -3.87
C ARG A 232 5.37 29.89 -2.80
N ARG A 233 6.69 29.78 -2.96
CA ARG A 233 7.68 30.48 -2.12
C ARG A 233 7.76 31.97 -2.43
#